data_AF-A0A1Y0N5R4-F1
#
_entry.id   AF-A0A1Y0N5R4-F1
#
_cell.length_a   1.000
_cell.length_b   1.000
_cell.length_c   1.000
_cell.angle_alpha   90.00
_cell.angle_beta   90.00
_cell.angle_gamma   90.00
#
_symmetry.space_group_name_H-M   'P 1'
#
loop_
_entity.id
_entity.type
_entity.pdbx_description
1 polymer ?
#
loop_
_entity_poly.entity_id
_entity_poly.type
_entity_poly.pdbx_seq_one_letter_code
_entity_poly.pdbx_strand_id
1 'polypeptide(L)'
;MIARWFRSFAFVGAIALVGCSSLPAPVVNELAPLNEGESDAYAVSPTSIFPSQSNWEVAAEHRSHAPPESELVSGRILVWANREAVGLFVGLFADTFLPWTHIGIISVESDGVWVYDTNAIRISLKGETLPDAEAGGTRRIRYQDYVLSDRVYGLYDPPEDVNVELMLDFVRMHFKRATRFDAHFNSADASELYCSELVALAFEAGGGAKMMPEPVRVNRSFDLVRSWMNIPSHGFYLPGRLVTPERQIALWSRVFSPAQILAFFEAQSELARRLNYETRLGQLMGWNTSASSMVDALTLRSAPQRFLDASLAAVATDTRRAPDPIAVQREVLRVAEKHFAVASPR
;
A
#
# COMPACT_ATOMS: atom_id res chain seq x y z
N MET A 1 57.15 -21.20 -52.44
CA MET A 1 57.93 -20.25 -51.61
C MET A 1 56.96 -19.70 -50.57
N ILE A 2 57.03 -20.16 -49.32
CA ILE A 2 57.74 -19.49 -48.20
C ILE A 2 57.05 -18.14 -47.90
N ALA A 3 56.57 -17.75 -46.73
CA ALA A 3 56.39 -18.27 -45.37
C ALA A 3 55.60 -17.12 -44.65
N ARG A 4 54.51 -17.36 -43.91
CA ARG A 4 54.47 -17.67 -42.47
C ARG A 4 54.37 -16.39 -41.58
N TRP A 5 53.63 -16.54 -40.47
CA TRP A 5 53.51 -15.71 -39.25
C TRP A 5 52.24 -14.85 -39.11
N PHE A 6 51.21 -15.37 -38.42
CA PHE A 6 50.98 -15.36 -36.94
C PHE A 6 50.43 -14.03 -36.43
N ARG A 7 49.12 -14.00 -36.13
CA ARG A 7 48.57 -13.54 -34.85
C ARG A 7 47.10 -13.95 -34.74
N SER A 8 46.90 -15.11 -34.14
CA SER A 8 45.70 -15.43 -33.36
C SER A 8 45.60 -14.40 -32.24
N PHE A 9 44.48 -13.67 -32.17
CA PHE A 9 44.03 -13.06 -30.92
C PHE A 9 42.58 -13.50 -30.71
N ALA A 10 42.36 -14.09 -29.53
CA ALA A 10 41.17 -14.78 -29.12
C ALA A 10 39.92 -13.88 -29.23
N PHE A 11 38.95 -14.35 -30.01
CA PHE A 11 37.57 -13.86 -29.98
C PHE A 11 36.74 -14.91 -29.23
N VAL A 12 37.05 -15.12 -27.95
CA VAL A 12 36.29 -15.95 -27.01
C VAL A 12 36.43 -15.31 -25.63
N GLY A 13 35.32 -14.85 -25.05
CA GLY A 13 35.27 -14.45 -23.64
C GLY A 13 34.91 -12.99 -23.36
N ALA A 14 33.88 -12.43 -24.00
CA ALA A 14 33.23 -11.20 -23.55
C ALA A 14 31.70 -11.32 -23.65
N ILE A 15 31.15 -12.44 -23.17
CA ILE A 15 29.71 -12.64 -23.00
C ILE A 15 29.50 -13.05 -21.54
N ALA A 16 28.57 -12.36 -20.88
CA ALA A 16 28.15 -12.46 -19.48
C ALA A 16 28.90 -11.59 -18.44
N LEU A 17 29.01 -10.29 -18.70
CA LEU A 17 28.73 -9.31 -17.64
C LEU A 17 27.25 -8.90 -17.76
N VAL A 18 26.37 -9.86 -17.50
CA VAL A 18 25.04 -9.51 -17.01
C VAL A 18 25.31 -8.96 -15.63
N GLY A 19 25.35 -7.63 -15.51
CA GLY A 19 25.30 -6.97 -14.22
C GLY A 19 24.01 -7.41 -13.54
N CYS A 20 24.09 -8.47 -12.74
CA CYS A 20 23.07 -8.86 -11.80
C CYS A 20 22.93 -7.69 -10.83
N SER A 21 22.03 -6.77 -11.17
CA SER A 21 21.53 -5.69 -10.33
C SER A 21 20.86 -6.34 -9.13
N SER A 22 21.69 -6.75 -8.18
CA SER A 22 21.30 -7.35 -6.92
C SER A 22 21.05 -6.22 -5.93
N LEU A 23 20.05 -6.38 -5.07
CA LEU A 23 19.83 -5.48 -3.95
C LEU A 23 21.12 -5.37 -3.12
N PRO A 24 21.40 -4.21 -2.49
CA PRO A 24 22.54 -4.10 -1.58
C PRO A 24 22.51 -5.20 -0.52
N ALA A 25 23.67 -5.79 -0.19
CA ALA A 25 23.75 -6.91 0.76
C ALA A 25 23.03 -6.66 2.10
N PRO A 26 23.09 -5.46 2.72
CA PRO A 26 22.32 -5.17 3.92
C PRO A 26 20.80 -5.30 3.71
N VAL A 27 20.29 -4.84 2.58
CA VAL A 27 18.85 -4.95 2.23
C VAL A 27 18.48 -6.41 1.99
N VAL A 28 19.31 -7.17 1.27
CA VAL A 28 19.10 -8.62 1.07
C VAL A 28 18.99 -9.34 2.40
N ASN A 29 19.89 -9.04 3.34
CA ASN A 29 19.88 -9.66 4.65
C ASN A 29 18.59 -9.34 5.41
N GLU A 30 18.11 -8.10 5.41
CA GLU A 30 16.85 -7.74 6.08
C GLU A 30 15.61 -8.40 5.45
N LEU A 31 15.65 -8.71 4.16
CA LEU A 31 14.57 -9.36 3.41
C LEU A 31 14.66 -10.90 3.37
N ALA A 32 15.81 -11.47 3.74
CA ALA A 32 16.01 -12.90 3.82
C ALA A 32 15.10 -13.54 4.87
N PRO A 33 14.68 -14.81 4.68
CA PRO A 33 13.95 -15.52 5.74
C PRO A 33 14.79 -15.63 7.01
N LEU A 34 14.14 -16.00 8.12
CA LEU A 34 14.85 -16.31 9.35
C LEU A 34 15.78 -17.51 9.12
N ASN A 35 16.98 -17.41 9.66
CA ASN A 35 17.90 -18.53 9.79
C ASN A 35 17.46 -19.43 10.95
N GLU A 36 17.93 -20.68 10.94
CA GLU A 36 17.73 -21.59 12.06
C GLU A 36 18.30 -20.99 13.36
N GLY A 37 17.48 -20.94 14.40
CA GLY A 37 17.84 -20.38 15.71
C GLY A 37 17.58 -18.87 15.89
N GLU A 38 17.16 -18.15 14.84
CA GLU A 38 16.71 -16.76 15.00
C GLU A 38 15.31 -16.68 15.62
N SER A 39 15.08 -15.70 16.49
CA SER A 39 13.78 -15.49 17.15
C SER A 39 12.75 -14.95 16.17
N ASP A 40 11.61 -15.63 16.07
CA ASP A 40 10.44 -15.13 15.34
C ASP A 40 9.72 -14.06 16.18
N ALA A 41 9.77 -12.81 15.73
CA ALA A 41 9.12 -11.71 16.43
C ALA A 41 7.60 -11.84 16.43
N TYR A 42 7.03 -12.59 15.48
CA TYR A 42 5.60 -12.89 15.44
C TYR A 42 5.16 -13.87 16.50
N ALA A 43 6.08 -14.72 17.00
CA ALA A 43 5.77 -15.73 18.01
C ALA A 43 5.60 -15.12 19.43
N VAL A 44 6.04 -13.88 19.64
CA VAL A 44 5.89 -13.15 20.90
C VAL A 44 4.60 -12.33 20.86
N SER A 45 3.75 -12.47 21.89
CA SER A 45 2.59 -11.58 22.04
C SER A 45 3.05 -10.12 22.17
N PRO A 46 2.41 -9.15 21.50
CA PRO A 46 2.80 -7.74 21.58
C PRO A 46 2.91 -7.30 23.04
N THR A 47 4.11 -6.91 23.49
CA THR A 47 4.40 -6.58 24.90
C THR A 47 3.83 -5.22 25.32
N SER A 48 3.37 -4.44 24.34
CA SER A 48 2.74 -3.14 24.52
C SER A 48 1.36 -3.15 23.88
N ILE A 49 0.34 -2.99 24.71
CA ILE A 49 -0.97 -2.52 24.27
C ILE A 49 -0.76 -1.05 23.87
N PHE A 50 -0.20 -0.78 22.69
CA PHE A 50 -0.38 0.53 22.11
C PHE A 50 -1.88 0.68 21.86
N PRO A 51 -2.55 1.70 22.45
CA PRO A 51 -3.94 1.95 22.14
C PRO A 51 -4.00 2.55 20.74
N SER A 52 -3.88 1.72 19.70
CA SER A 52 -4.62 2.02 18.49
C SER A 52 -6.00 1.47 18.72
N GLN A 53 -6.91 2.33 19.19
CA GLN A 53 -8.30 2.17 18.83
C GLN A 53 -8.34 2.07 17.30
N SER A 54 -8.33 0.85 16.76
CA SER A 54 -8.79 0.63 15.41
C SER A 54 -10.29 0.89 15.45
N ASN A 55 -10.65 2.17 15.55
CA ASN A 55 -11.99 2.67 15.29
C ASN A 55 -12.18 2.60 13.78
N TRP A 56 -12.13 1.38 13.22
CA TRP A 56 -12.80 1.08 11.97
C TRP A 56 -14.29 1.12 12.28
N GLU A 57 -14.79 2.31 12.60
CA GLU A 57 -16.21 2.53 12.73
C GLU A 57 -16.79 2.33 11.34
N VAL A 58 -17.76 1.44 11.30
CA VAL A 58 -18.50 1.13 10.11
C VAL A 58 -19.58 2.20 10.01
N ALA A 59 -19.51 3.06 9.00
CA ALA A 59 -20.64 3.91 8.68
C ALA A 59 -21.85 3.07 8.22
N ALA A 60 -23.04 3.66 8.34
CA ALA A 60 -24.34 3.00 8.44
C ALA A 60 -24.78 2.12 7.23
N GLU A 61 -24.06 2.13 6.09
CA GLU A 61 -24.40 1.29 4.94
C GLU A 61 -23.19 0.54 4.38
N HIS A 62 -23.03 -0.72 4.80
CA HIS A 62 -22.25 -1.67 4.02
C HIS A 62 -22.97 -2.00 2.72
N ARG A 63 -22.26 -1.85 1.60
CA ARG A 63 -22.77 -2.22 0.28
C ARG A 63 -21.98 -3.40 -0.25
N SER A 64 -22.68 -4.45 -0.70
CA SER A 64 -22.03 -5.58 -1.35
C SER A 64 -21.46 -5.23 -2.74
N HIS A 65 -21.80 -4.05 -3.26
CA HIS A 65 -21.45 -3.63 -4.61
C HIS A 65 -21.04 -2.16 -4.62
N ALA A 66 -20.24 -1.80 -5.62
CA ALA A 66 -19.89 -0.42 -5.88
C ALA A 66 -21.15 0.44 -6.13
N PRO A 67 -21.21 1.68 -5.62
CA PRO A 67 -22.29 2.60 -5.97
C PRO A 67 -22.40 2.76 -7.50
N PRO A 68 -23.61 2.74 -8.08
CA PRO A 68 -23.79 3.03 -9.50
C PRO A 68 -23.40 4.48 -9.80
N GLU A 69 -22.95 4.75 -11.03
CA GLU A 69 -22.53 6.09 -11.44
C GLU A 69 -23.59 7.17 -11.21
N SER A 70 -24.88 6.82 -11.35
CA SER A 70 -26.00 7.72 -11.13
C SER A 70 -26.11 8.23 -9.69
N GLU A 71 -25.46 7.57 -8.73
CA GLU A 71 -25.42 7.98 -7.32
C GLU A 71 -24.15 8.75 -6.96
N LEU A 72 -23.19 8.87 -7.89
CA LEU A 72 -21.92 9.56 -7.63
C LEU A 72 -22.07 11.07 -7.75
N VAL A 73 -21.28 11.77 -6.93
CA VAL A 73 -21.23 13.23 -6.89
C VAL A 73 -19.77 13.65 -6.95
N SER A 74 -19.50 14.73 -7.67
CA SER A 74 -18.16 15.32 -7.77
C SER A 74 -17.61 15.70 -6.39
N GLY A 75 -16.31 15.52 -6.20
CA GLY A 75 -15.61 15.81 -4.96
C GLY A 75 -15.53 14.65 -3.97
N ARG A 76 -16.28 13.57 -4.18
CA ARG A 76 -16.15 12.36 -3.34
C ARG A 76 -14.78 11.73 -3.45
N ILE A 77 -14.36 11.09 -2.38
CA ILE A 77 -13.02 10.55 -2.20
C ILE A 77 -13.09 9.04 -2.30
N LEU A 78 -12.40 8.48 -3.29
CA LEU A 78 -12.29 7.04 -3.50
C LEU A 78 -10.95 6.57 -2.95
N VAL A 79 -10.97 5.65 -1.98
CA VAL A 79 -9.78 4.98 -1.45
C VAL A 79 -9.84 3.49 -1.77
N TRP A 80 -8.68 2.85 -1.88
CA TRP A 80 -8.62 1.39 -1.98
C TRP A 80 -7.41 0.77 -1.30
N ALA A 81 -7.61 -0.47 -0.89
CA ALA A 81 -6.59 -1.34 -0.33
C ALA A 81 -6.29 -2.47 -1.34
N ASN A 82 -5.00 -2.62 -1.67
CA ASN A 82 -4.51 -3.79 -2.38
C ASN A 82 -4.53 -5.00 -1.46
N ARG A 83 -4.97 -6.15 -1.98
CA ARG A 83 -5.09 -7.40 -1.21
C ARG A 83 -3.75 -8.13 -1.13
N GLU A 84 -2.87 -7.85 -2.07
CA GLU A 84 -1.55 -8.44 -2.20
C GLU A 84 -0.57 -7.85 -1.16
N ALA A 85 0.59 -8.49 -1.04
CA ALA A 85 1.65 -8.10 -0.09
C ALA A 85 2.06 -6.63 -0.21
N VAL A 86 1.99 -6.06 -1.41
CA VAL A 86 2.28 -4.66 -1.69
C VAL A 86 1.41 -3.71 -0.86
N GLY A 87 0.15 -4.06 -0.58
CA GLY A 87 -0.74 -3.22 0.20
C GLY A 87 -0.27 -3.08 1.64
N LEU A 88 0.05 -4.23 2.27
CA LEU A 88 0.66 -4.24 3.60
C LEU A 88 2.01 -3.51 3.58
N PHE A 89 2.85 -3.75 2.56
CA PHE A 89 4.19 -3.14 2.48
C PHE A 89 4.14 -1.61 2.48
N VAL A 90 3.27 -1.02 1.67
CA VAL A 90 3.09 0.45 1.60
C VAL A 90 2.57 0.99 2.94
N GLY A 91 1.58 0.34 3.54
CA GLY A 91 1.01 0.78 4.81
C GLY A 91 1.99 0.72 6.00
N LEU A 92 3.07 -0.05 5.88
CA LEU A 92 4.06 -0.22 6.95
C LEU A 92 5.16 0.85 6.98
N PHE A 93 5.29 1.70 5.95
CA PHE A 93 6.27 2.79 5.95
C PHE A 93 5.99 3.86 7.00
N ALA A 94 4.72 4.03 7.41
CA ALA A 94 4.32 4.97 8.44
C ALA A 94 4.18 4.30 9.81
N ASP A 95 4.41 5.10 10.85
CA ASP A 95 4.31 4.68 12.25
C ASP A 95 2.90 4.17 12.59
N THR A 96 1.88 4.93 12.16
CA THR A 96 0.49 4.49 12.19
C THR A 96 0.18 3.65 10.96
N PHE A 97 -0.24 2.40 11.16
CA PHE A 97 -0.74 1.57 10.07
C PHE A 97 -2.18 1.93 9.70
N LEU A 98 -2.41 2.24 8.43
CA LEU A 98 -3.75 2.40 7.86
C LEU A 98 -3.84 1.55 6.57
N PRO A 99 -4.93 0.80 6.35
CA PRO A 99 -5.00 -0.22 5.30
C PRO A 99 -5.24 0.36 3.91
N TRP A 100 -5.62 1.64 3.82
CA TRP A 100 -5.83 2.31 2.54
C TRP A 100 -4.49 2.61 1.88
N THR A 101 -4.27 2.00 0.71
CA THR A 101 -2.98 2.04 -0.01
C THR A 101 -2.93 3.07 -1.12
N HIS A 102 -4.09 3.59 -1.53
CA HIS A 102 -4.20 4.60 -2.58
C HIS A 102 -5.51 5.37 -2.44
N ILE A 103 -5.58 6.54 -3.08
CA ILE A 103 -6.68 7.48 -3.03
C ILE A 103 -6.82 8.28 -4.35
N GLY A 104 -8.04 8.71 -4.66
CA GLY A 104 -8.35 9.62 -5.77
C GLY A 104 -9.65 10.38 -5.55
N ILE A 105 -9.92 11.35 -6.41
CA ILE A 105 -11.10 12.24 -6.33
C ILE A 105 -12.05 11.96 -7.49
N ILE A 106 -13.33 11.76 -7.17
CA ILE A 106 -14.40 11.58 -8.14
C ILE A 106 -14.77 12.93 -8.78
N SER A 107 -14.91 12.94 -10.10
CA SER A 107 -15.41 14.07 -10.89
C SER A 107 -16.50 13.53 -11.83
N VAL A 108 -17.73 14.00 -11.62
CA VAL A 108 -18.86 13.74 -12.52
C VAL A 108 -18.84 14.80 -13.61
N GLU A 109 -18.55 14.38 -14.83
CA GLU A 109 -18.38 15.24 -16.00
C GLU A 109 -19.40 14.86 -17.08
N SER A 110 -19.58 15.71 -18.11
CA SER A 110 -20.58 15.48 -19.15
C SER A 110 -20.36 14.21 -19.97
N ASP A 111 -19.13 13.69 -19.99
CA ASP A 111 -18.71 12.51 -20.75
C ASP A 111 -18.53 11.25 -19.89
N GLY A 112 -18.81 11.32 -18.57
CA GLY A 112 -18.77 10.17 -17.67
C GLY A 112 -18.33 10.52 -16.24
N VAL A 113 -18.17 9.49 -15.41
CA VAL A 113 -17.60 9.63 -14.07
C VAL A 113 -16.14 9.22 -14.07
N TRP A 114 -15.30 10.12 -13.58
CA TRP A 114 -13.85 10.00 -13.63
C TRP A 114 -13.26 10.04 -12.22
N VAL A 115 -12.14 9.35 -12.05
CA VAL A 115 -11.29 9.44 -10.86
C VAL A 115 -10.00 10.12 -11.27
N TYR A 116 -9.64 11.19 -10.57
CA TYR A 116 -8.33 11.80 -10.64
C TYR A 116 -7.44 11.22 -9.54
N ASP A 117 -6.32 10.62 -9.94
CA ASP A 117 -5.32 10.06 -9.03
C ASP A 117 -3.91 10.23 -9.59
N THR A 118 -2.90 9.86 -8.80
CA THR A 118 -1.50 9.79 -9.25
C THR A 118 -0.99 8.38 -9.03
N ASN A 119 -0.35 7.77 -10.04
CA ASN A 119 0.13 6.40 -9.90
C ASN A 119 1.41 6.16 -10.69
N ALA A 120 2.27 5.26 -10.20
CA ALA A 120 3.41 4.75 -10.94
C ALA A 120 2.95 3.86 -12.10
N ILE A 121 3.71 3.82 -13.20
CA ILE A 121 3.51 2.80 -14.24
C ILE A 121 4.30 1.54 -13.89
N ARG A 122 5.58 1.70 -13.52
CA ARG A 122 6.44 0.64 -12.99
C ARG A 122 7.41 1.21 -11.97
N ILE A 123 7.61 0.47 -10.89
CA ILE A 123 8.72 0.67 -9.96
C ILE A 123 9.71 -0.47 -10.23
N SER A 124 10.81 -0.15 -10.91
CA SER A 124 11.89 -1.12 -11.14
C SER A 124 12.69 -1.31 -9.86
N LEU A 125 12.86 -2.55 -9.44
CA LEU A 125 13.62 -2.91 -8.23
C LEU A 125 15.03 -3.41 -8.57
N LYS A 126 15.52 -3.09 -9.77
CA LYS A 126 16.85 -3.45 -10.27
C LYS A 126 17.74 -2.22 -10.31
N GLY A 127 18.89 -2.26 -9.62
CA GLY A 127 19.92 -1.21 -9.66
C GLY A 127 20.35 -0.71 -8.28
N GLU A 128 21.36 0.17 -8.23
CA GLU A 128 21.90 0.73 -6.98
C GLU A 128 20.98 1.80 -6.35
N THR A 129 20.01 2.32 -7.09
CA THR A 129 18.94 3.25 -6.64
C THR A 129 17.72 3.11 -7.56
N LEU A 130 16.49 3.35 -7.07
CA LEU A 130 15.29 3.36 -7.92
C LEU A 130 15.51 4.34 -9.10
N PRO A 131 15.47 3.90 -10.37
CA PRO A 131 15.45 4.84 -11.48
C PRO A 131 14.17 5.66 -11.41
N ASP A 132 14.27 6.97 -11.69
CA ASP A 132 13.13 7.90 -11.85
C ASP A 132 11.99 7.15 -12.54
N ALA A 133 10.87 6.94 -11.83
CA ALA A 133 9.84 6.01 -12.26
C ALA A 133 9.47 6.24 -13.73
N GLU A 134 9.66 5.22 -14.57
CA GLU A 134 9.39 5.30 -16.01
C GLU A 134 7.86 5.45 -16.21
N ALA A 135 7.44 6.71 -16.34
CA ALA A 135 6.18 7.25 -16.83
C ALA A 135 4.92 7.20 -15.94
N GLY A 136 5.05 7.15 -14.60
CA GLY A 136 3.91 7.46 -13.71
C GLY A 136 3.46 8.93 -13.80
N GLY A 137 2.28 9.25 -13.30
CA GLY A 137 1.79 10.64 -13.24
C GLY A 137 0.35 10.76 -12.82
N THR A 138 -0.15 11.99 -12.85
CA THR A 138 -1.56 12.32 -12.60
C THR A 138 -2.40 11.83 -13.77
N ARG A 139 -3.51 11.15 -13.48
CA ARG A 139 -4.37 10.49 -14.46
C ARG A 139 -5.83 10.90 -14.26
N ARG A 140 -6.61 10.65 -15.30
CA ARG A 140 -8.08 10.74 -15.32
C ARG A 140 -8.59 9.40 -15.84
N ILE A 141 -9.05 8.55 -14.93
CA ILE A 141 -9.42 7.15 -15.21
C ILE A 141 -10.93 6.99 -15.02
N ARG A 142 -11.58 6.14 -15.82
CA ARG A 142 -13.03 5.93 -15.67
C ARG A 142 -13.32 5.22 -14.35
N TYR A 143 -14.39 5.62 -13.67
CA TYR A 143 -14.80 4.98 -12.42
C TYR A 143 -15.00 3.47 -12.58
N GLN A 144 -15.56 3.01 -13.71
CA GLN A 144 -15.76 1.58 -13.97
C GLN A 144 -14.46 0.77 -13.97
N ASP A 145 -13.34 1.37 -14.37
CA ASP A 145 -12.04 0.67 -14.39
C ASP A 145 -11.60 0.29 -12.95
N TYR A 146 -12.02 1.07 -11.95
CA TYR A 146 -11.84 0.71 -10.53
C TYR A 146 -12.87 -0.31 -10.06
N VAL A 147 -14.14 -0.14 -10.41
CA VAL A 147 -15.23 -1.06 -10.00
C VAL A 147 -14.92 -2.50 -10.42
N LEU A 148 -14.29 -2.69 -11.58
CA LEU A 148 -13.99 -4.00 -12.12
C LEU A 148 -12.76 -4.67 -11.49
N SER A 149 -11.97 -3.97 -10.69
CA SER A 149 -10.75 -4.54 -10.10
C SER A 149 -11.02 -5.29 -8.79
N ASP A 150 -10.21 -6.32 -8.51
CA ASP A 150 -10.37 -7.19 -7.34
C ASP A 150 -9.71 -6.59 -6.08
N ARG A 151 -10.19 -5.43 -5.65
CA ARG A 151 -9.70 -4.71 -4.46
C ARG A 151 -10.78 -4.52 -3.41
N VAL A 152 -10.39 -3.93 -2.27
CA VAL A 152 -11.33 -3.36 -1.30
C VAL A 152 -11.37 -1.86 -1.52
N TYR A 153 -12.57 -1.30 -1.59
CA TYR A 153 -12.81 0.11 -1.88
C TYR A 153 -13.64 0.78 -0.80
N GLY A 154 -13.32 2.04 -0.51
CA GLY A 154 -14.15 2.92 0.29
C GLY A 154 -14.46 4.22 -0.46
N LEU A 155 -15.68 4.73 -0.33
CA LEU A 155 -16.11 6.01 -0.87
C LEU A 155 -16.52 6.91 0.29
N TYR A 156 -16.02 8.14 0.28
CA TYR A 156 -16.22 9.10 1.37
C TYR A 156 -16.62 10.47 0.82
N ASP A 157 -17.40 11.22 1.59
CA ASP A 157 -17.58 12.66 1.33
C ASP A 157 -16.28 13.42 1.66
N PRO A 158 -15.98 14.53 0.96
CA PRO A 158 -14.86 15.39 1.33
C PRO A 158 -15.12 16.07 2.70
N PRO A 159 -14.09 16.65 3.35
CA PRO A 159 -14.31 17.46 4.56
C PRO A 159 -15.29 18.61 4.29
N GLU A 160 -16.11 18.96 5.28
CA GLU A 160 -17.18 20.00 5.12
C GLU A 160 -16.61 21.39 4.83
N ASP A 161 -15.38 21.67 5.25
CA ASP A 161 -14.66 22.94 5.04
C ASP A 161 -13.97 23.04 3.67
N VAL A 162 -13.99 21.97 2.86
CA VAL A 162 -13.37 21.95 1.53
C VAL A 162 -14.34 22.40 0.44
N ASN A 163 -13.97 23.47 -0.28
CA ASN A 163 -14.64 23.88 -1.51
C ASN A 163 -14.33 22.88 -2.64
N VAL A 164 -15.34 22.08 -2.97
CA VAL A 164 -15.25 21.01 -3.98
C VAL A 164 -14.82 21.52 -5.35
N GLU A 165 -15.31 22.67 -5.80
CA GLU A 165 -14.95 23.19 -7.14
C GLU A 165 -13.47 23.56 -7.23
N LEU A 166 -12.94 24.23 -6.20
CA LEU A 166 -11.51 24.58 -6.15
C LEU A 166 -10.62 23.34 -6.05
N MET A 167 -11.04 22.35 -5.25
CA MET A 167 -10.36 21.05 -5.16
C MET A 167 -10.32 20.33 -6.52
N LEU A 168 -11.43 20.34 -7.27
CA LEU A 168 -11.51 19.74 -8.60
C LEU A 168 -10.68 20.50 -9.63
N ASP A 169 -10.68 21.84 -9.59
CA ASP A 169 -9.84 22.66 -10.46
C ASP A 169 -8.35 22.39 -10.23
N PHE A 170 -7.94 22.18 -8.97
CA PHE A 170 -6.58 21.80 -8.62
C PHE A 170 -6.17 20.45 -9.27
N VAL A 171 -6.94 19.38 -9.09
CA VAL A 171 -6.57 18.07 -9.66
C VAL A 171 -6.66 18.06 -11.19
N ARG A 172 -7.63 18.77 -11.78
CA ARG A 172 -7.73 18.95 -13.24
C ARG A 172 -6.52 19.71 -13.80
N MET A 173 -6.01 20.70 -13.06
CA MET A 173 -4.79 21.43 -13.42
C MET A 173 -3.57 20.50 -13.42
N HIS A 174 -3.39 19.67 -12.38
CA HIS A 174 -2.29 18.70 -12.31
C HIS A 174 -2.36 17.64 -13.42
N PHE A 175 -3.57 17.18 -13.75
CA PHE A 175 -3.79 16.30 -14.90
C PHE A 175 -3.39 16.99 -16.22
N LYS A 176 -3.85 18.23 -16.47
CA LYS A 176 -3.50 18.99 -17.68
C LYS A 176 -1.99 19.27 -17.81
N ARG A 177 -1.30 19.44 -16.68
CA ARG A 177 0.16 19.61 -16.63
C ARG A 177 0.94 18.30 -16.77
N ALA A 178 0.26 17.16 -16.71
CA ALA A 178 0.88 15.84 -16.63
C ALA A 178 1.91 15.76 -15.49
N THR A 179 1.54 16.25 -14.29
CA THR A 179 2.42 16.18 -13.11
C THR A 179 2.86 14.74 -12.89
N ARG A 180 4.18 14.56 -12.76
CA ARG A 180 4.83 13.25 -12.66
C ARG A 180 4.52 12.60 -11.32
N PHE A 181 4.61 11.27 -11.29
CA PHE A 181 4.51 10.52 -10.06
C PHE A 181 5.82 10.64 -9.28
N ASP A 182 5.73 11.04 -8.03
CA ASP A 182 6.87 11.09 -7.12
C ASP A 182 7.26 9.66 -6.69
N ALA A 183 8.36 9.16 -7.25
CA ALA A 183 8.89 7.83 -6.97
C ALA A 183 9.58 7.73 -5.59
N HIS A 184 9.90 8.87 -4.99
CA HIS A 184 10.63 8.98 -3.73
C HIS A 184 9.71 9.34 -2.55
N PHE A 185 8.42 9.57 -2.80
CA PHE A 185 7.43 9.92 -1.78
C PHE A 185 7.90 11.09 -0.87
N ASN A 186 8.57 12.05 -1.49
CA ASN A 186 9.12 13.25 -0.89
C ASN A 186 8.03 14.31 -0.68
N SER A 187 7.30 14.22 0.44
CA SER A 187 6.26 15.20 0.81
C SER A 187 6.72 16.65 1.08
N ALA A 188 8.02 16.94 0.92
CA ALA A 188 8.57 18.28 1.01
C ALA A 188 8.76 18.95 -0.36
N ASP A 189 8.53 18.23 -1.46
CA ASP A 189 8.68 18.71 -2.84
C ASP A 189 7.45 18.38 -3.69
N ALA A 190 6.62 19.39 -3.93
CA ALA A 190 5.39 19.24 -4.71
C ALA A 190 5.60 19.35 -6.24
N SER A 191 6.84 19.24 -6.74
CA SER A 191 7.13 19.24 -8.19
C SER A 191 6.69 17.94 -8.87
N GLU A 192 6.69 16.83 -8.12
CA GLU A 192 6.10 15.54 -8.44
C GLU A 192 5.14 15.18 -7.30
N LEU A 193 4.14 14.33 -7.54
CA LEU A 193 3.16 13.99 -6.51
C LEU A 193 2.89 12.49 -6.47
N TYR A 194 2.69 11.92 -5.29
CA TYR A 194 2.04 10.61 -5.16
C TYR A 194 0.54 10.77 -4.83
N CYS A 195 -0.20 9.66 -4.80
CA CYS A 195 -1.66 9.70 -4.78
C CYS A 195 -2.26 10.48 -3.61
N SER A 196 -1.82 10.20 -2.38
CA SER A 196 -2.32 10.88 -1.18
C SER A 196 -1.83 12.31 -1.04
N GLU A 197 -0.65 12.63 -1.56
CA GLU A 197 -0.18 14.02 -1.60
C GLU A 197 -1.03 14.88 -2.53
N LEU A 198 -1.37 14.38 -3.73
CA LEU A 198 -2.28 15.09 -4.65
C LEU A 198 -3.60 15.44 -3.95
N VAL A 199 -4.19 14.49 -3.22
CA VAL A 199 -5.48 14.71 -2.53
C VAL A 199 -5.33 15.63 -1.32
N ALA A 200 -4.26 15.50 -0.53
CA ALA A 200 -3.98 16.41 0.59
C ALA A 200 -3.85 17.86 0.12
N LEU A 201 -3.07 18.11 -0.94
CA LEU A 201 -2.91 19.45 -1.51
C LEU A 201 -4.19 19.94 -2.19
N ALA A 202 -5.02 19.04 -2.73
CA ALA A 202 -6.33 19.41 -3.28
C ALA A 202 -7.31 19.86 -2.18
N PHE A 203 -7.29 19.24 -1.00
CA PHE A 203 -8.06 19.72 0.16
C PHE A 203 -7.61 21.12 0.57
N GLU A 204 -6.29 21.35 0.67
CA GLU A 204 -5.73 22.67 0.99
C GLU A 204 -6.12 23.73 -0.05
N ALA A 205 -6.05 23.39 -1.34
CA ALA A 205 -6.49 24.28 -2.42
C ALA A 205 -8.00 24.59 -2.35
N GLY A 206 -8.80 23.66 -1.83
CA GLY A 206 -10.21 23.85 -1.52
C GLY A 206 -10.48 24.70 -0.27
N GLY A 207 -9.44 25.12 0.47
CA GLY A 207 -9.59 25.88 1.72
C GLY A 207 -9.67 25.02 2.98
N GLY A 208 -9.49 23.70 2.85
CA GLY A 208 -9.40 22.80 3.99
C GLY A 208 -8.11 22.99 4.79
N ALA A 209 -8.10 22.45 6.01
CA ALA A 209 -6.92 22.48 6.88
C ALA A 209 -5.69 21.83 6.23
N LYS A 210 -4.52 22.44 6.45
CA LYS A 210 -3.24 21.86 6.05
C LYS A 210 -3.02 20.51 6.73
N MET A 211 -2.76 19.49 5.93
CA MET A 211 -2.49 18.15 6.43
C MET A 211 -1.01 18.01 6.75
N MET A 212 -0.69 17.28 7.81
CA MET A 212 0.69 16.96 8.17
C MET A 212 1.00 15.52 7.74
N PRO A 213 2.16 15.26 7.12
CA PRO A 213 2.60 13.90 6.85
C PRO A 213 2.72 13.09 8.14
N GLU A 214 2.36 11.80 8.06
CA GLU A 214 2.55 10.86 9.16
C GLU A 214 4.02 10.50 9.30
N PRO A 215 4.56 10.42 10.53
CA PRO A 215 5.94 10.01 10.77
C PRO A 215 6.23 8.62 10.18
N VAL A 216 7.48 8.42 9.77
CA VAL A 216 7.96 7.11 9.33
C VAL A 216 8.04 6.13 10.48
N ARG A 217 7.77 4.85 10.22
CA ARG A 217 7.90 3.78 11.22
C ARG A 217 9.35 3.61 11.65
N VAL A 218 9.56 3.49 12.97
CA VAL A 218 10.86 3.16 13.53
C VAL A 218 11.07 1.64 13.49
N ASN A 219 11.69 1.15 12.41
CA ASN A 219 12.06 -0.26 12.23
C ASN A 219 13.32 -0.37 11.36
N ARG A 220 14.29 -1.19 11.79
CA ARG A 220 15.60 -1.29 11.13
C ARG A 220 15.50 -1.70 9.66
N SER A 221 14.69 -2.71 9.33
CA SER A 221 14.53 -3.16 7.94
C SER A 221 13.88 -2.10 7.07
N PHE A 222 12.83 -1.44 7.57
CA PHE A 222 12.15 -0.37 6.84
C PHE A 222 13.05 0.83 6.61
N ASP A 223 13.87 1.23 7.58
CA ASP A 223 14.84 2.31 7.40
C ASP A 223 15.86 1.99 6.31
N LEU A 224 16.35 0.76 6.25
CA LEU A 224 17.29 0.31 5.22
C LEU A 224 16.62 0.28 3.83
N VAL A 225 15.42 -0.29 3.72
CA VAL A 225 14.67 -0.33 2.45
C VAL A 225 14.31 1.07 1.99
N ARG A 226 13.79 1.92 2.88
CA ARG A 226 13.45 3.32 2.62
C ARG A 226 14.65 4.09 2.10
N SER A 227 15.79 3.98 2.78
CA SER A 227 17.03 4.66 2.38
C SER A 227 17.54 4.17 1.02
N TRP A 228 17.45 2.87 0.74
CA TRP A 228 17.78 2.32 -0.58
C TRP A 228 16.85 2.81 -1.69
N MET A 229 15.56 2.97 -1.38
CA MET A 229 14.57 3.56 -2.29
C MET A 229 14.70 5.09 -2.42
N ASN A 230 15.67 5.71 -1.73
CA ASN A 230 15.85 7.16 -1.66
C ASN A 230 14.58 7.90 -1.19
N ILE A 231 13.82 7.24 -0.31
CA ILE A 231 12.62 7.82 0.28
C ILE A 231 13.04 8.62 1.53
N PRO A 232 12.70 9.91 1.66
CA PRO A 232 13.07 10.70 2.83
C PRO A 232 12.37 10.27 4.12
N SER A 233 12.86 10.76 5.27
CA SER A 233 12.33 10.41 6.60
C SER A 233 11.32 11.44 7.16
N HIS A 234 10.93 12.45 6.39
CA HIS A 234 10.02 13.52 6.85
C HIS A 234 8.53 13.13 6.81
N GLY A 235 8.23 11.87 6.53
CA GLY A 235 6.88 11.32 6.62
C GLY A 235 6.10 11.33 5.31
N PHE A 236 4.91 10.71 5.35
CA PHE A 236 4.05 10.50 4.19
C PHE A 236 2.61 10.90 4.46
N TYR A 237 1.94 11.46 3.46
CA TYR A 237 0.49 11.54 3.48
C TYR A 237 -0.06 10.12 3.33
N LEU A 238 -0.85 9.66 4.30
CA LEU A 238 -1.53 8.36 4.20
C LEU A 238 -2.96 8.55 3.70
N PRO A 239 -3.43 7.77 2.72
CA PRO A 239 -4.83 7.78 2.28
C PRO A 239 -5.83 7.72 3.44
N GLY A 240 -5.57 6.86 4.43
CA GLY A 240 -6.46 6.70 5.58
C GLY A 240 -6.53 7.89 6.53
N ARG A 241 -5.64 8.88 6.42
CA ARG A 241 -5.72 10.13 7.22
C ARG A 241 -6.56 11.20 6.54
N LEU A 242 -6.84 11.03 5.25
CA LEU A 242 -7.64 11.96 4.44
C LEU A 242 -9.13 11.60 4.45
N VAL A 243 -9.48 10.43 4.98
CA VAL A 243 -10.84 9.92 5.11
C VAL A 243 -11.14 9.60 6.57
N THR A 244 -12.39 9.75 7.00
CA THR A 244 -12.82 9.39 8.35
C THR A 244 -14.11 8.57 8.30
N PRO A 245 -14.33 7.65 9.25
CA PRO A 245 -15.53 6.81 9.30
C PRO A 245 -16.85 7.58 9.15
N GLU A 246 -16.97 8.75 9.78
CA GLU A 246 -18.21 9.54 9.81
C GLU A 246 -18.62 10.05 8.42
N ARG A 247 -17.65 10.16 7.50
CA ARG A 247 -17.87 10.59 6.10
C ARG A 247 -17.98 9.42 5.13
N GLN A 248 -17.95 8.17 5.60
CA GLN A 248 -17.99 7.00 4.73
C GLN A 248 -19.40 6.80 4.15
N ILE A 249 -19.48 6.74 2.83
CA ILE A 249 -20.71 6.51 2.07
C ILE A 249 -20.87 5.03 1.73
N ALA A 250 -19.77 4.38 1.36
CA ALA A 250 -19.77 2.99 0.96
C ALA A 250 -18.42 2.31 1.22
N LEU A 251 -18.49 1.01 1.50
CA LEU A 251 -17.35 0.10 1.61
C LEU A 251 -17.72 -1.20 0.88
N TRP A 252 -16.91 -1.61 -0.11
CA TRP A 252 -17.22 -2.79 -0.93
C TRP A 252 -15.99 -3.54 -1.42
N SER A 253 -16.23 -4.79 -1.83
CA SER A 253 -15.28 -5.62 -2.57
C SER A 253 -16.05 -6.63 -3.40
N ARG A 254 -15.50 -7.04 -4.55
CA ARG A 254 -16.09 -8.12 -5.39
C ARG A 254 -15.83 -9.51 -4.81
N VAL A 255 -14.83 -9.64 -3.94
CA VAL A 255 -14.32 -10.93 -3.46
C VAL A 255 -14.58 -11.13 -1.96
N PHE A 256 -14.63 -10.04 -1.19
CA PHE A 256 -14.86 -10.10 0.25
C PHE A 256 -16.27 -9.69 0.61
N SER A 257 -16.88 -10.45 1.53
CA SER A 257 -18.06 -10.00 2.26
C SER A 257 -17.72 -8.81 3.16
N PRO A 258 -18.72 -8.04 3.64
CA PRO A 258 -18.54 -7.03 4.68
C PRO A 258 -17.65 -7.47 5.85
N ALA A 259 -17.94 -8.64 6.44
CA ALA A 259 -17.17 -9.18 7.56
C ALA A 259 -15.71 -9.47 7.17
N GLN A 260 -15.50 -10.00 5.95
CA GLN A 260 -14.17 -10.30 5.43
C GLN A 260 -13.35 -9.04 5.15
N ILE A 261 -13.98 -7.92 4.73
CA ILE A 261 -13.29 -6.64 4.59
C ILE A 261 -12.75 -6.17 5.95
N LEU A 262 -13.58 -6.22 6.99
CA LEU A 262 -13.15 -5.84 8.34
C LEU A 262 -12.06 -6.77 8.87
N ALA A 263 -12.21 -8.09 8.68
CA ALA A 263 -11.20 -9.06 9.08
C ALA A 263 -9.88 -8.88 8.31
N PHE A 264 -9.95 -8.51 7.03
CA PHE A 264 -8.77 -8.18 6.22
C PHE A 264 -8.00 -6.99 6.81
N PHE A 265 -8.69 -5.88 7.11
CA PHE A 265 -8.08 -4.70 7.71
C PHE A 265 -7.52 -4.96 9.11
N GLU A 266 -8.25 -5.67 9.96
CA GLU A 266 -7.77 -5.99 11.30
C GLU A 266 -6.60 -6.99 11.28
N ALA A 267 -6.61 -7.98 10.37
CA ALA A 267 -5.49 -8.91 10.25
C ALA A 267 -4.21 -8.21 9.76
N GLN A 268 -4.32 -7.28 8.81
CA GLN A 268 -3.17 -6.45 8.40
C GLN A 268 -2.68 -5.56 9.56
N SER A 269 -3.61 -4.96 10.30
CA SER A 269 -3.30 -4.15 11.49
C SER A 269 -2.58 -4.99 12.56
N GLU A 270 -3.03 -6.22 12.78
CA GLU A 270 -2.38 -7.15 13.72
C GLU A 270 -0.97 -7.54 13.28
N LEU A 271 -0.77 -7.80 11.97
CA LEU A 271 0.57 -8.04 11.44
C LEU A 271 1.49 -6.84 11.64
N ALA A 272 0.96 -5.62 11.48
CA ALA A 272 1.70 -4.37 11.71
C ALA A 272 2.01 -4.15 13.20
N ARG A 273 1.08 -4.48 14.11
CA ARG A 273 1.27 -4.36 15.58
C ARG A 273 2.38 -5.26 16.13
N ARG A 274 2.64 -6.39 15.47
CA ARG A 274 3.70 -7.34 15.85
C ARG A 274 5.10 -6.91 15.40
N LEU A 275 5.20 -5.86 14.58
CA LEU A 275 6.48 -5.27 14.24
C LEU A 275 7.03 -4.48 15.43
N ASN A 276 8.26 -4.78 15.79
CA ASN A 276 9.07 -3.93 16.66
C ASN A 276 10.32 -3.47 15.89
N TYR A 277 11.21 -2.73 16.56
CA TYR A 277 12.42 -2.21 15.95
C TYR A 277 13.31 -3.30 15.30
N GLU A 278 13.36 -4.49 15.91
CA GLU A 278 14.20 -5.63 15.51
C GLU A 278 13.50 -6.61 14.56
N THR A 279 12.19 -6.49 14.35
CA THR A 279 11.47 -7.39 13.45
C THR A 279 11.97 -7.20 12.02
N ARG A 280 12.57 -8.27 11.46
CA ARG A 280 13.06 -8.26 10.09
C ARG A 280 11.91 -8.31 9.09
N LEU A 281 11.92 -7.47 8.07
CA LEU A 281 10.89 -7.47 7.02
C LEU A 281 10.78 -8.82 6.30
N GLY A 282 11.89 -9.57 6.19
CA GLY A 282 11.92 -10.92 5.64
C GLY A 282 11.06 -11.96 6.36
N GLN A 283 10.63 -11.67 7.60
CA GLN A 283 9.64 -12.47 8.35
C GLN A 283 8.23 -12.33 7.77
N LEU A 284 7.87 -11.14 7.26
CA LEU A 284 6.56 -10.89 6.66
C LEU A 284 6.56 -11.19 5.18
N MET A 285 7.62 -10.78 4.48
CA MET A 285 7.60 -10.65 3.04
C MET A 285 8.74 -11.40 2.36
N GLY A 286 8.43 -12.04 1.25
CA GLY A 286 9.38 -12.53 0.28
C GLY A 286 9.56 -11.49 -0.82
N TRP A 287 10.79 -11.38 -1.32
CA TRP A 287 11.15 -10.47 -2.39
C TRP A 287 11.73 -11.25 -3.57
N ASN A 288 11.06 -11.20 -4.72
CA ASN A 288 11.54 -11.74 -5.98
C ASN A 288 12.26 -10.65 -6.77
N THR A 289 13.58 -10.59 -6.65
CA THR A 289 14.43 -9.60 -7.34
C THR A 289 14.46 -9.76 -8.86
N SER A 290 13.97 -10.89 -9.39
CA SER A 290 13.87 -11.11 -10.83
C SER A 290 12.61 -10.49 -11.43
N ALA A 291 11.62 -10.12 -10.60
CA ALA A 291 10.37 -9.53 -11.04
C ALA A 291 10.56 -8.14 -11.67
N SER A 292 9.60 -7.75 -12.52
CA SER A 292 9.64 -6.49 -13.27
C SER A 292 8.82 -5.35 -12.65
N SER A 293 8.11 -5.63 -11.55
CA SER A 293 7.30 -4.66 -10.82
C SER A 293 7.31 -4.98 -9.32
N MET A 294 7.05 -3.98 -8.48
CA MET A 294 6.91 -4.16 -7.03
C MET A 294 5.75 -5.08 -6.65
N VAL A 295 4.64 -5.01 -7.40
CA VAL A 295 3.46 -5.86 -7.18
C VAL A 295 3.81 -7.34 -7.39
N ASP A 296 4.61 -7.67 -8.40
CA ASP A 296 5.04 -9.04 -8.70
C ASP A 296 6.24 -9.49 -7.84
N ALA A 297 7.03 -8.53 -7.36
CA ALA A 297 8.22 -8.81 -6.54
C ALA A 297 7.86 -9.18 -5.11
N LEU A 298 6.83 -8.55 -4.54
CA LEU A 298 6.46 -8.71 -3.14
C LEU A 298 5.45 -9.83 -2.96
N THR A 299 5.76 -10.73 -2.03
CA THR A 299 4.85 -11.80 -1.60
C THR A 299 4.80 -11.85 -0.09
N LEU A 300 3.66 -12.25 0.49
CA LEU A 300 3.63 -12.57 1.91
C LEU A 300 4.31 -13.92 2.13
N ARG A 301 5.09 -14.02 3.21
CA ARG A 301 5.63 -15.30 3.66
C ARG A 301 4.47 -16.19 4.11
N SER A 302 4.73 -17.50 4.11
CA SER A 302 3.68 -18.50 4.30
C SER A 302 2.95 -18.37 5.66
N ALA A 303 3.65 -17.99 6.73
CA ALA A 303 3.02 -17.81 8.04
C ALA A 303 2.06 -16.60 8.08
N PRO A 304 2.49 -15.37 7.71
CA PRO A 304 1.57 -14.22 7.55
C PRO A 304 0.41 -14.48 6.59
N GLN A 305 0.66 -15.13 5.44
CA GLN A 305 -0.38 -15.44 4.47
C GLN A 305 -1.44 -16.38 5.08
N ARG A 306 -1.01 -17.47 5.73
CA ARG A 306 -1.93 -18.40 6.40
C ARG A 306 -2.74 -17.74 7.51
N PHE A 307 -2.15 -16.79 8.24
CA PHE A 307 -2.87 -16.00 9.25
C PHE A 307 -3.98 -15.15 8.62
N LEU A 308 -3.67 -14.46 7.52
CA LEU A 308 -4.65 -13.66 6.78
C LEU A 308 -5.79 -14.55 6.27
N ASP A 309 -5.48 -15.66 5.62
CA ASP A 309 -6.47 -16.61 5.09
C ASP A 309 -7.36 -17.19 6.21
N ALA A 310 -6.75 -17.57 7.34
CA ALA A 310 -7.48 -18.09 8.50
C ALA A 310 -8.42 -17.04 9.12
N SER A 311 -7.98 -15.78 9.17
CA SER A 311 -8.78 -14.65 9.68
C SER A 311 -10.01 -14.39 8.81
N LEU A 312 -9.85 -14.44 7.48
CA LEU A 312 -10.94 -14.31 6.52
C LEU A 312 -11.93 -15.48 6.60
N ALA A 313 -11.43 -16.70 6.80
CA ALA A 313 -12.27 -17.89 6.92
C ALA A 313 -13.09 -17.90 8.22
N ALA A 314 -12.55 -17.34 9.30
CA ALA A 314 -13.18 -17.34 10.62
C ALA A 314 -14.47 -16.51 10.69
N VAL A 315 -14.61 -15.49 9.84
CA VAL A 315 -15.76 -14.56 9.82
C VAL A 315 -16.71 -14.78 8.65
N ALA A 316 -16.51 -15.81 7.84
CA ALA A 316 -17.19 -16.00 6.56
C ALA A 316 -18.67 -16.46 6.65
N THR A 317 -19.23 -16.63 7.86
CA THR A 317 -20.50 -17.34 8.07
C THR A 317 -21.75 -16.46 7.98
N ASP A 318 -21.66 -15.13 8.12
CA ASP A 318 -22.79 -14.21 7.91
C ASP A 318 -22.46 -13.12 6.88
N THR A 319 -23.07 -13.25 5.70
CA THR A 319 -22.88 -12.34 4.56
C THR A 319 -24.01 -11.33 4.40
N ARG A 320 -25.06 -11.40 5.22
CA ARG A 320 -26.31 -10.64 5.00
C ARG A 320 -26.53 -9.53 6.01
N ARG A 321 -25.88 -9.57 7.16
CA ARG A 321 -25.95 -8.52 8.18
C ARG A 321 -24.70 -7.65 8.16
N ALA A 322 -24.87 -6.38 8.53
CA ALA A 322 -23.73 -5.55 8.89
C ALA A 322 -22.97 -6.26 10.03
N PRO A 323 -21.69 -6.59 9.84
CA PRO A 323 -20.91 -7.28 10.87
C PRO A 323 -20.67 -6.34 12.05
N ASP A 324 -20.67 -6.89 13.27
CA ASP A 324 -20.19 -6.18 14.46
C ASP A 324 -18.66 -6.06 14.38
N PRO A 325 -18.08 -4.85 14.24
CA PRO A 325 -16.64 -4.66 14.12
C PRO A 325 -15.86 -5.20 15.32
N ILE A 326 -16.43 -5.09 16.53
CA ILE A 326 -15.79 -5.57 17.76
C ILE A 326 -15.75 -7.10 17.78
N ALA A 327 -16.81 -7.76 17.31
CA ALA A 327 -16.84 -9.21 17.19
C ALA A 327 -15.83 -9.71 16.15
N VAL A 328 -15.74 -9.06 14.99
CA VAL A 328 -14.74 -9.38 13.96
C VAL A 328 -13.33 -9.21 14.51
N GLN A 329 -13.05 -8.10 15.18
CA GLN A 329 -11.73 -7.86 15.78
C GLN A 329 -11.35 -8.95 16.78
N ARG A 330 -12.27 -9.30 17.69
CA ARG A 330 -12.05 -10.36 18.67
C ARG A 330 -11.71 -11.69 18.01
N GLU A 331 -12.38 -12.01 16.92
CA GLU A 331 -12.15 -13.25 16.19
C GLU A 331 -10.78 -13.26 15.48
N VAL A 332 -10.37 -12.15 14.87
CA VAL A 332 -9.02 -12.00 14.29
C VAL A 332 -7.95 -12.16 15.35
N LEU A 333 -8.12 -11.54 16.52
CA LEU A 333 -7.18 -11.69 17.65
C LEU A 333 -7.10 -13.14 18.14
N ARG A 334 -8.25 -13.82 18.27
CA ARG A 334 -8.30 -15.25 18.63
C ARG A 334 -7.56 -16.13 17.62
N VAL A 335 -7.70 -15.83 16.32
CA VAL A 335 -6.95 -16.52 15.26
C VAL A 335 -5.45 -16.23 15.38
N ALA A 336 -5.06 -14.98 15.65
CA ALA A 336 -3.66 -14.58 15.81
C ALA A 336 -2.99 -15.32 16.98
N GLU A 337 -3.65 -15.37 18.14
CA GLU A 337 -3.16 -16.11 19.32
C GLU A 337 -2.90 -17.59 18.97
N LYS A 338 -3.87 -18.26 18.35
CA LYS A 338 -3.71 -19.67 17.96
C LYS A 338 -2.62 -19.85 16.91
N HIS A 339 -2.53 -18.96 15.94
CA HIS A 339 -1.64 -19.08 14.79
C HIS A 339 -0.17 -18.87 15.19
N PHE A 340 0.10 -17.85 15.99
CA PHE A 340 1.46 -17.47 16.34
C PHE A 340 1.97 -18.12 17.63
N ALA A 341 1.10 -18.56 18.56
CA ALA A 341 1.54 -19.27 19.76
C ALA A 341 2.14 -20.66 19.45
N VAL A 342 1.74 -21.30 18.35
CA VAL A 342 2.23 -22.63 17.94
C VAL A 342 3.65 -22.56 17.33
N ALA A 343 4.10 -21.37 16.94
CA ALA A 343 5.39 -21.16 16.27
C ALA A 343 6.57 -20.92 17.25
N SER A 344 6.34 -20.81 18.56
CA SER A 344 7.41 -20.74 19.56
C SER A 344 7.97 -22.15 19.83
N PRO A 345 9.23 -22.47 19.49
CA PRO A 345 9.88 -23.64 20.05
C PRO A 345 10.01 -23.43 21.56
N ARG A 346 9.67 -24.45 22.35
CA ARG A 346 10.03 -24.50 23.77
C ARG A 346 11.51 -24.75 23.96
#